data_AF-A0A170U9R5-F1
#
_entry.id   AF-A0A170U9R5-F1
#
_cell.length_a   1.000
_cell.length_b   1.000
_cell.length_c   1.000
_cell.angle_alpha   90.00
_cell.angle_beta   90.00
_cell.angle_gamma   90.00
#
_symmetry.space_group_name_H-M   'P 1'
#
loop_
_entity.id
_entity.type
_entity.pdbx_description
1 polymer ?
#
loop_
_entity_poly.entity_id
_entity_poly.type
_entity_poly.pdbx_seq_one_letter_code
_entity_poly.pdbx_strand_id
1 'polypeptide(L)'
;MNTTPTLEINASVREAAKHLVLADPSFDKPSKVDCILGTDLASLLFGQGTPITLGPNMPIAVSSPFGYILLGAAPVAAFPFRGLPHPPLQLLLP
;
A
#
# COMPACT_ATOMS: atom_id res chain seq x y z
N MET A 1 1.63 -10.03 -18.11
CA MET A 1 0.66 -9.78 -17.02
C MET A 1 0.90 -8.36 -16.53
N ASN A 2 -0.12 -7.50 -16.50
CA ASN A 2 0.03 -6.10 -16.12
C ASN A 2 -0.19 -5.97 -14.60
N THR A 3 0.88 -6.00 -13.80
CA THR A 3 0.83 -6.01 -12.32
C THR A 3 0.89 -4.60 -11.74
N THR A 4 -0.11 -3.77 -12.06
CA THR A 4 -0.27 -2.44 -11.44
C THR A 4 -1.29 -2.50 -10.30
N PRO A 5 -1.18 -1.65 -9.26
CA PRO A 5 -2.17 -1.56 -8.20
C PRO A 5 -3.55 -1.27 -8.81
N THR A 6 -4.55 -2.11 -8.49
CA THR A 6 -5.91 -2.00 -9.05
C THR A 6 -6.94 -1.57 -8.03
N LEU A 7 -6.56 -1.45 -6.76
CA LEU A 7 -7.47 -1.09 -5.68
C LEU A 7 -7.29 0.37 -5.28
N GLU A 8 -8.41 1.01 -5.02
CA GLU A 8 -8.44 2.36 -4.45
C GLU A 8 -8.00 2.33 -2.99
N ILE A 9 -7.31 3.40 -2.58
CA ILE A 9 -7.03 3.70 -1.19
C ILE A 9 -8.18 4.57 -0.68
N ASN A 10 -8.50 4.45 0.61
CA ASN A 10 -9.55 5.29 1.20
C ASN A 10 -9.21 6.78 1.03
N ALA A 11 -10.13 7.57 0.49
CA ALA A 11 -9.95 9.00 0.23
C ALA A 11 -9.58 9.82 1.49
N SER A 12 -9.89 9.32 2.68
CA SER A 12 -9.48 9.92 3.96
C SER A 12 -7.96 10.01 4.11
N VAL A 13 -7.20 9.09 3.51
CA VAL A 13 -5.73 9.12 3.51
C VAL A 13 -5.23 10.30 2.67
N ARG A 14 -5.83 10.54 1.49
CA ARG A 14 -5.51 11.71 0.65
C ARG A 14 -5.85 13.01 1.38
N GLU A 15 -7.01 13.07 2.03
CA GLU A 15 -7.42 14.26 2.79
C GLU A 15 -6.47 14.55 3.96
N ALA A 16 -6.04 13.51 4.69
CA ALA A 16 -5.06 13.65 5.76
C ALA A 16 -3.69 14.10 5.22
N ALA A 17 -3.28 13.62 4.04
CA ALA A 17 -1.99 13.93 3.43
C ALA A 17 -1.97 15.23 2.61
N LYS A 18 -3.08 15.96 2.47
CA LYS A 18 -3.21 17.15 1.57
C LYS A 18 -2.20 18.28 1.83
N HIS A 19 -1.64 18.32 3.03
CA HIS A 19 -0.67 19.32 3.46
C HIS A 19 0.77 18.92 3.10
N LEU A 20 0.97 17.71 2.58
CA LEU A 20 2.26 17.18 2.15
C LEU A 20 2.43 17.37 0.64
N VAL A 21 3.68 17.56 0.22
CA VAL A 21 4.05 17.57 -1.20
C VAL A 21 4.29 16.13 -1.64
N LEU A 22 3.30 15.55 -2.33
CA LEU A 22 3.36 14.21 -2.91
C LEU A 22 3.51 14.30 -4.44
N ALA A 23 4.15 13.30 -5.04
CA ALA A 23 4.37 13.26 -6.49
C ALA A 23 3.08 13.05 -7.30
N ASP A 24 2.09 12.36 -6.72
CA ASP A 24 0.77 12.13 -7.33
C ASP A 24 -0.33 12.66 -6.40
N PRO A 25 -1.08 13.73 -6.77
CA PRO A 25 -2.18 14.25 -5.98
C PRO A 25 -3.44 13.36 -5.99
N SER A 26 -3.50 12.38 -6.89
CA SER A 26 -4.61 11.42 -7.04
C SER A 26 -4.20 9.98 -6.72
N PHE A 27 -3.15 9.80 -5.90
CA PHE A 27 -2.55 8.50 -5.55
C PHE A 27 -3.52 7.48 -4.94
N ASP A 28 -4.68 7.93 -4.45
CA ASP A 28 -5.72 7.08 -3.90
C ASP A 28 -6.50 6.32 -4.98
N LYS A 29 -6.36 6.72 -6.25
CA LYS A 29 -7.00 6.07 -7.39
C LYS A 29 -5.97 5.25 -8.18
N PRO A 30 -6.35 4.06 -8.68
CA PRO A 30 -5.53 3.31 -9.63
C PRO A 30 -5.19 4.16 -10.85
N SER A 31 -3.90 4.24 -11.16
CA SER A 31 -3.37 4.94 -12.32
C SER A 31 -2.23 4.13 -12.94
N LYS A 32 -1.76 4.58 -14.10
CA LYS A 32 -0.55 4.04 -14.71
C LYS A 32 0.64 4.30 -13.77
N VAL A 33 1.48 3.30 -13.57
CA VAL A 33 2.74 3.46 -12.85
C VAL A 33 3.70 4.27 -13.72
N ASP A 34 4.14 5.43 -13.21
CA ASP A 34 5.09 6.31 -13.90
C ASP A 34 6.53 5.78 -13.84
N CYS A 35 6.94 5.27 -12.67
CA CYS A 35 8.29 4.76 -12.44
C CYS A 35 8.29 3.63 -11.39
N ILE A 36 9.21 2.68 -11.54
CA ILE A 36 9.50 1.64 -10.55
C ILE A 36 10.93 1.89 -10.06
N LEU A 37 11.10 2.05 -8.75
CA LEU A 37 12.40 2.27 -8.13
C LEU A 37 12.98 0.95 -7.63
N GLY A 38 14.25 0.70 -7.93
CA GLY A 38 14.99 -0.44 -7.42
C GLY A 38 15.27 -0.34 -5.93
N THR A 39 15.48 -1.48 -5.27
CA THR A 39 15.77 -1.54 -3.83
C THR A 39 17.12 -0.94 -3.47
N ASP A 40 18.05 -0.87 -4.42
CA ASP A 40 19.34 -0.21 -4.28
C ASP A 40 19.23 1.28 -3.95
N LEU A 41 18.10 1.92 -4.32
CA LEU A 41 17.81 3.31 -3.99
C LEU A 41 17.15 3.51 -2.62
N ALA A 42 16.71 2.43 -1.95
CA ALA A 42 15.91 2.55 -0.73
C ALA A 42 16.61 3.35 0.38
N SER A 43 17.92 3.16 0.58
CA SER A 43 18.70 3.89 1.59
C SER A 43 18.85 5.39 1.30
N LEU A 44 18.70 5.81 0.04
CA LEU A 44 18.75 7.22 -0.36
C LEU A 44 17.38 7.89 -0.21
N LEU A 45 16.31 7.11 -0.29
CA LEU A 45 14.93 7.56 -0.21
C LEU A 45 14.42 7.63 1.24
N PHE A 46 14.79 6.64 2.06
CA PHE A 46 14.35 6.51 3.45
C PHE A 46 15.44 6.97 4.41
N GLY A 47 15.07 7.73 5.45
CA GLY A 47 15.99 8.13 6.52
C GLY A 47 16.22 9.63 6.63
N GLN A 48 15.47 10.45 5.89
CA GLN A 48 15.50 11.90 6.09
C GLN A 48 14.39 12.33 7.05
N GLY A 49 14.77 13.04 8.11
CA GLY A 49 13.84 13.66 9.05
C GLY A 49 13.02 12.68 9.90
N THR A 50 12.05 13.26 10.62
CA THR A 50 11.14 12.51 11.50
C THR A 50 9.89 12.11 10.72
N PRO A 51 9.42 10.84 10.82
CA PRO A 51 8.16 10.44 10.22
C PRO A 51 6.97 11.25 10.75
N ILE A 52 6.04 11.60 9.87
CA ILE A 52 4.81 12.31 10.22
C ILE A 52 3.67 11.29 10.29
N THR A 53 2.98 11.24 11.43
CA THR A 53 1.75 10.44 11.56
C THR A 53 0.56 11.18 10.97
N LEU A 54 -0.22 10.52 10.13
CA LEU A 54 -1.47 11.07 9.59
C LEU A 54 -2.68 10.85 10.53
N GLY A 55 -2.46 10.16 11.66
CA GLY A 55 -3.48 9.84 12.64
C GLY A 55 -3.54 8.35 13.01
N PRO A 56 -4.45 7.97 13.93
CA PRO A 56 -4.62 6.57 14.32
C PRO A 56 -5.06 5.69 13.14
N ASN A 57 -4.43 4.53 12.97
CA ASN A 57 -4.69 3.58 11.86
C ASN A 57 -4.48 4.16 10.45
N MET A 58 -3.71 5.24 10.33
CA MET A 58 -3.34 5.85 9.06
C MET A 58 -1.89 5.53 8.68
N PRO A 59 -1.52 5.67 7.40
CA PRO A 59 -0.13 5.61 6.98
C PRO A 59 0.73 6.66 7.68
N ILE A 60 2.04 6.42 7.68
CA ILE A 60 3.04 7.42 8.04
C ILE A 60 3.61 8.05 6.76
N ALA A 61 3.98 9.33 6.83
CA ALA A 61 4.73 9.99 5.78
C ALA A 61 6.20 10.10 6.17
N VAL A 62 7.09 9.69 5.28
CA VAL A 62 8.54 9.78 5.44
C VAL A 62 9.10 10.76 4.41
N SER A 63 9.98 11.66 4.86
CA SER A 63 10.61 12.61 3.95
C SER A 63 11.63 11.93 3.05
N SER A 64 11.70 12.37 1.81
CA SER A 64 12.65 11.94 0.79
C SER A 64 13.10 13.14 -0.04
N PRO A 65 14.17 13.02 -0.84
CA PRO A 65 14.60 14.07 -1.76
C PRO A 65 13.53 14.51 -2.79
N PHE A 66 12.50 13.69 -3.02
CA PHE A 66 11.44 13.93 -4.01
C PHE A 66 10.11 14.37 -3.38
N GLY A 67 10.11 14.73 -2.09
CA GLY A 67 8.89 15.01 -1.32
C GLY A 67 8.62 13.89 -0.31
N TYR A 68 7.36 13.56 -0.08
CA TYR A 68 6.98 12.56 0.93
C TYR A 68 6.62 11.20 0.32
N ILE A 69 7.00 10.14 1.02
CA ILE A 69 6.61 8.76 0.74
C ILE A 69 5.61 8.31 1.81
N LEU A 70 4.44 7.80 1.39
CA LEU A 70 3.46 7.22 2.30
C LEU A 70 3.74 5.73 2.50
N LEU A 71 3.85 5.31 3.77
CA LEU A 71 4.10 3.92 4.16
C LEU A 71 2.99 3.45 5.10
N GLY A 72 2.38 2.30 4.79
CA GLY A 72 1.29 1.75 5.58
C GLY A 72 0.73 0.46 5.01
N ALA A 73 -0.38 -0.01 5.59
CA ALA A 73 -1.09 -1.16 5.08
C ALA A 73 -1.68 -0.87 3.69
N ALA A 74 -1.40 -1.76 2.73
CA ALA A 74 -2.00 -1.69 1.40
C ALA A 74 -3.38 -2.37 1.40
N PRO A 75 -4.35 -1.87 0.61
CA PRO A 75 -5.59 -2.59 0.40
C PRO A 75 -5.31 -3.93 -0.27
N VAL A 76 -5.94 -5.00 0.23
CA VAL A 76 -5.87 -6.34 -0.35
C VAL A 76 -7.23 -6.67 -0.92
N ALA A 77 -7.26 -7.19 -2.15
CA ALA A 77 -8.50 -7.64 -2.75
C ALA A 77 -9.02 -8.80 -1.90
N ALA A 78 -10.25 -8.70 -1.41
CA ALA A 78 -10.92 -9.85 -0.82
C ALA A 78 -11.11 -10.89 -1.93
N PHE A 79 -10.23 -11.88 -2.00
CA PHE A 79 -10.53 -13.08 -2.77
C PHE A 79 -11.64 -13.82 -2.01
N PRO A 80 -12.83 -14.02 -2.60
CA PRO A 80 -13.78 -14.92 -1.99
C PRO A 80 -13.08 -16.27 -1.87
N PHE A 81 -12.96 -16.79 -0.65
CA PHE A 81 -12.53 -18.15 -0.41
C PHE A 81 -13.58 -19.04 -1.09
N ARG A 82 -13.38 -19.36 -2.37
CA ARG A 82 -14.11 -20.44 -3.04
C ARG A 82 -13.63 -21.67 -2.31
N GLY A 83 -14.37 -22.07 -1.28
CA GLY A 83 -14.11 -23.27 -0.52
C GLY A 83 -13.83 -24.39 -1.51
N LEU A 84 -12.57 -24.83 -1.56
CA LEU A 84 -12.29 -26.18 -2.02
C LEU A 84 -13.17 -27.08 -1.14
N PRO A 85 -13.97 -27.99 -1.72
CA PRO A 85 -14.69 -28.96 -0.92
C PRO A 85 -13.62 -29.74 -0.16
N HIS A 86 -13.51 -29.49 1.13
CA HIS A 86 -12.77 -30.38 2.02
C HIS A 86 -13.44 -31.75 1.84
N PRO A 87 -12.73 -32.80 1.39
CA PRO A 87 -13.29 -34.14 1.51
C PRO A 87 -13.57 -34.34 3.00
N PRO A 88 -14.77 -34.83 3.39
CA PRO A 88 -15.05 -35.10 4.78
C PRO A 88 -13.98 -36.07 5.28
N LEU A 89 -13.42 -35.78 6.46
CA LEU A 89 -12.59 -36.72 7.21
C LEU A 89 -13.49 -37.91 7.61
N GLN A 90 -13.82 -38.78 6.66
CA GLN A 90 -14.31 -40.11 6.99
C GLN A 90 -13.10 -40.90 7.46
N LEU A 91 -13.06 -41.07 8.78
CA LEU A 91 -12.41 -42.11 9.55
C LEU A 91 -11.52 -43.05 8.71
N LEU A 92 -10.22 -42.79 8.74
CA LEU A 92 -9.26 -43.89 8.67
C LEU A 92 -9.10 -44.42 10.12
N LEU A 93 -10.08 -45.20 10.58
CA LEU A 93 -9.84 -46.15 11.66
C LEU A 93 -9.67 -47.54 11.02
N PRO A 94 -8.64 -48.31 11.42
CA PRO A 94 -8.41 -49.66 10.92
C PRO A 94 -9.51 -50.64 11.32
#